data_AF-A0A1K1LEB8-F1
#
_entry.id   AF-A0A1K1LEB8-F1
#
_cell.length_a   1.000
_cell.length_b   1.000
_cell.length_c   1.000
_cell.angle_alpha   90.00
_cell.angle_beta   90.00
_cell.angle_gamma   90.00
#
_symmetry.space_group_name_H-M   'P 1'
#
loop_
_entity.id
_entity.type
_entity.pdbx_description
1 polymer ?
#
loop_
_entity_poly.entity_id
_entity_poly.type
_entity_poly.pdbx_seq_one_letter_code
_entity_poly.pdbx_strand_id
1 'polypeptide(L)'
;MLVSIPPKISVANFMGYLKGKSSLMIFDKHANLKYKFGNRKFGAEGYYVSTVGLNEATIKKYIQDQERHDIIRDKLTSREYQDPFKG
;
A
#
# COMPACT_ATOMS: atom_id res chain seq x y z
N MET A 1 -1.58 1.28 6.79
CA MET A 1 -2.01 -0.12 6.64
C MET A 1 -1.97 -0.83 7.98
N LEU A 2 -3.00 -1.60 8.31
CA LEU A 2 -3.08 -2.47 9.50
C LEU A 2 -3.37 -3.90 9.00
N VAL A 3 -2.54 -4.88 9.39
CA VAL A 3 -2.62 -6.26 8.88
C VAL A 3 -2.47 -7.27 10.01
N SER A 4 -3.31 -8.30 9.98
CA SER A 4 -3.14 -9.50 10.81
C SER A 4 -2.36 -10.55 10.02
N ILE A 5 -1.18 -10.94 10.52
CA ILE A 5 -0.29 -11.92 9.89
C ILE A 5 -0.18 -13.14 10.79
N PRO A 6 -0.45 -14.36 10.30
CA PRO A 6 -0.24 -15.58 11.07
C PRO A 6 1.22 -15.70 11.52
N PRO A 7 1.51 -16.13 12.77
CA PRO A 7 2.87 -16.17 13.30
C PRO A 7 3.82 -17.12 12.55
N LYS A 8 3.27 -18.10 11.82
CA LYS A 8 4.02 -18.99 10.93
C LYS A 8 4.59 -18.31 9.68
N ILE A 9 4.13 -17.10 9.37
CA ILE A 9 4.58 -16.33 8.21
C ILE A 9 5.46 -15.19 8.72
N SER A 10 6.71 -15.15 8.26
CA SER A 10 7.59 -14.01 8.58
C SER A 10 7.03 -12.73 7.96
N VAL A 11 7.12 -11.62 8.70
CA VAL A 11 6.76 -10.29 8.21
C VAL A 11 7.51 -9.92 6.93
N ALA A 12 8.79 -10.29 6.82
CA ALA A 12 9.61 -10.04 5.63
C ALA A 12 9.05 -10.71 4.38
N ASN A 13 8.71 -12.00 4.44
CA ASN A 13 8.09 -12.71 3.32
C ASN A 13 6.75 -12.10 2.92
N PHE A 14 5.91 -11.74 3.90
CA PHE A 14 4.63 -11.10 3.63
C PHE A 14 4.81 -9.75 2.91
N MET A 15 5.70 -8.89 3.42
CA MET A 15 5.99 -7.59 2.83
C MET A 15 6.65 -7.69 1.45
N GLY A 16 7.54 -8.67 1.26
CA GLY A 16 8.16 -8.95 -0.03
C GLY A 16 7.13 -9.33 -1.09
N TYR A 17 6.21 -10.25 -0.75
CA TYR A 17 5.11 -10.62 -1.63
C TYR A 17 4.20 -9.43 -1.94
N LEU A 18 3.78 -8.69 -0.91
CA LEU A 18 2.87 -7.56 -1.06
C LEU A 18 3.46 -6.46 -1.96
N LYS A 19 4.71 -6.03 -1.70
CA LYS A 19 5.40 -5.01 -2.50
C LYS A 19 5.68 -5.47 -3.93
N GLY A 20 6.01 -6.75 -4.12
CA GLY A 20 6.26 -7.32 -5.44
C GLY A 20 4.99 -7.39 -6.30
N LYS A 21 3.91 -7.93 -5.75
CA LYS A 21 2.62 -8.05 -6.45
C LYS A 21 1.99 -6.70 -6.73
N SER A 22 2.00 -5.77 -5.77
CA SER A 22 1.45 -4.43 -5.99
C SER A 22 2.21 -3.67 -7.08
N SER A 23 3.56 -3.74 -7.09
CA SER A 23 4.37 -3.15 -8.15
C SER A 23 3.98 -3.70 -9.52
N LEU A 24 3.83 -5.03 -9.64
CA LEU A 24 3.40 -5.67 -10.89
C LEU A 24 2.03 -5.16 -11.35
N MET A 25 1.03 -5.15 -10.46
CA MET A 25 -0.34 -4.70 -10.77
C MET A 25 -0.38 -3.23 -11.21
N ILE A 26 0.42 -2.37 -10.57
CA ILE A 26 0.48 -0.94 -10.89
C ILE A 26 1.13 -0.73 -12.26
N PHE A 27 2.22 -1.42 -12.58
CA PHE A 27 2.85 -1.33 -13.89
C PHE A 27 1.99 -1.91 -15.01
N ASP A 28 1.15 -2.91 -14.70
CA ASP A 28 0.20 -3.50 -15.65
C ASP A 28 -0.95 -2.52 -15.94
N LYS A 29 -1.58 -1.94 -14.91
CA LYS A 29 -2.67 -0.96 -15.06
C LYS A 29 -2.21 0.39 -15.62
N HIS A 30 -0.96 0.80 -15.34
CA HIS A 30 -0.43 2.09 -15.74
C HIS A 30 0.91 1.93 -16.49
N ALA A 31 0.84 1.36 -17.71
CA ALA A 31 2.02 1.09 -18.54
C ALA A 31 2.95 2.29 -18.77
N ASN A 32 2.42 3.52 -18.71
CA ASN A 32 3.19 4.76 -18.85
C ASN A 32 4.14 5.02 -17.67
N LEU A 33 3.88 4.45 -16.49
CA LEU A 33 4.77 4.56 -15.32
C LEU A 33 6.10 3.84 -15.53
N LYS A 34 6.20 2.88 -16.49
CA LYS A 34 7.47 2.21 -16.80
C LYS A 34 8.55 3.19 -17.26
N TYR A 35 8.17 4.32 -17.87
CA TYR A 35 9.11 5.32 -18.37
C TYR A 35 9.60 6.26 -17.26
N LYS A 36 8.80 6.50 -16.22
CA LYS A 36 9.22 7.26 -15.03
C LYS A 36 10.05 6.41 -14.07
N PHE A 37 9.70 5.14 -13.92
CA PHE A 37 10.36 4.20 -13.02
C PHE A 37 11.11 3.16 -13.86
N GLY A 38 12.14 3.59 -14.59
CA GLY A 38 12.86 2.79 -15.60
C GLY A 38 13.42 1.43 -15.13
N ASN A 39 13.49 1.19 -13.80
CA ASN A 39 13.87 -0.08 -13.18
C ASN A 39 12.67 -0.92 -12.68
N ARG A 40 11.43 -0.52 -13.00
CA ARG A 40 10.16 -1.10 -12.52
C ARG A 40 10.10 -1.30 -11.00
N LYS A 41 10.76 -0.41 -10.23
CA LYS A 41 10.65 -0.37 -8.77
C LYS A 41 9.68 0.74 -8.39
N PHE A 42 8.54 0.38 -7.82
CA PHE A 42 7.53 1.34 -7.39
C PHE A 42 7.69 1.72 -5.90
N GLY A 43 8.07 0.78 -5.05
CA GLY A 43 8.31 1.01 -3.62
C GLY A 43 9.77 1.24 -3.26
N ALA A 44 10.02 1.86 -2.11
CA ALA A 44 11.35 1.93 -1.49
C ALA A 44 11.85 0.53 -1.11
N GLU A 45 13.16 0.36 -0.89
CA GLU A 45 13.74 -0.93 -0.49
C GLU A 45 13.27 -1.36 0.91
N GLY A 46 13.36 -0.45 1.88
CA GLY A 46 12.94 -0.70 3.26
C GLY A 46 11.43 -0.73 3.48
N TYR A 47 11.04 -1.15 4.68
CA TYR A 47 9.68 -1.00 5.22
C TYR A 47 9.77 -0.82 6.74
N TYR A 48 8.80 -0.11 7.31
CA TYR A 48 8.65 0.03 8.74
C TYR A 48 7.49 -0.84 9.23
N VAL A 49 7.69 -1.56 10.34
CA VAL A 49 6.64 -2.36 10.98
C VAL A 49 6.70 -2.13 12.48
N SER A 50 5.53 -2.05 13.10
CA SER A 50 5.37 -2.05 14.56
C SER A 50 4.22 -2.98 14.92
N THR A 51 4.38 -3.72 16.02
CA THR A 51 3.34 -4.62 16.54
C THR A 51 2.25 -3.81 17.22
N VAL A 52 0.99 -4.08 16.88
CA VAL A 52 -0.15 -3.45 17.51
C VAL A 52 -0.68 -4.36 18.61
N GLY A 53 -0.85 -3.80 19.82
CA GLY A 53 -1.47 -4.46 20.97
C GLY A 53 -2.87 -3.91 21.24
N LEU A 54 -3.13 -3.53 22.49
CA LEU A 54 -4.45 -3.13 23.01
C LEU A 54 -5.14 -1.95 22.29
N ASN A 55 -4.40 -1.14 21.52
CA ASN A 55 -4.90 0.10 20.91
C ASN A 55 -5.34 -0.06 19.44
N GLU A 56 -5.68 -1.27 19.01
CA GLU A 56 -6.02 -1.57 17.61
C GLU A 56 -7.15 -0.70 17.06
N ALA A 57 -8.23 -0.49 17.85
CA ALA A 57 -9.38 0.31 17.42
C ALA A 57 -9.00 1.77 17.11
N THR A 58 -8.16 2.37 17.96
CA THR A 58 -7.68 3.74 17.79
C THR A 58 -6.78 3.86 16.56
N ILE A 59 -5.86 2.91 16.38
CA ILE A 59 -4.94 2.90 15.23
C ILE A 59 -5.71 2.68 13.93
N LYS A 60 -6.70 1.78 13.93
CA LYS A 60 -7.58 1.55 12.78
C LYS A 60 -8.32 2.81 12.40
N LYS A 61 -8.93 3.51 13.37
CA LYS A 61 -9.62 4.78 13.13
C LYS A 61 -8.67 5.82 12.55
N TYR A 62 -7.48 5.97 13.13
CA TYR A 62 -6.46 6.90 12.66
C TYR A 62 -6.08 6.64 11.19
N ILE A 63 -5.81 5.39 10.82
CA ILE A 63 -5.48 5.01 9.45
C ILE A 63 -6.64 5.35 8.50
N GLN A 64 -7.88 5.04 8.88
CA GLN A 64 -9.06 5.33 8.04
C GLN A 64 -9.32 6.84 7.85
N ASP A 65 -9.06 7.64 8.89
CA ASP A 65 -9.20 9.09 8.81
C ASP A 65 -8.09 9.68 7.91
N GLN A 66 -6.86 9.17 8.02
CA GLN A 66 -5.74 9.56 7.16
C GLN A 66 -5.98 9.20 5.68
N GLU A 67 -6.41 7.97 5.40
CA GLU A 67 -6.75 7.54 4.04
C GLU A 67 -7.87 8.41 3.43
N ARG A 68 -8.88 8.78 4.23
CA ARG A 68 -9.93 9.71 3.78
C ARG A 68 -9.38 11.09 3.45
N HIS A 69 -8.49 11.63 4.29
CA HIS A 69 -7.87 12.93 4.04
C HIS A 69 -7.00 12.91 2.76
N ASP A 70 -6.22 11.85 2.56
CA ASP A 70 -5.39 11.69 1.37
C ASP A 70 -6.25 11.58 0.10
N ILE A 71 -7.34 10.80 0.13
CA ILE A 71 -8.30 10.70 -0.99
C ILE A 71 -8.91 12.07 -1.31
N ILE A 72 -9.30 12.85 -0.31
CA ILE A 72 -9.88 14.19 -0.51
C ILE A 72 -8.84 15.10 -1.18
N ARG A 73 -7.60 15.07 -0.68
CA ARG A 73 -6.48 15.86 -1.22
C ARG A 73 -6.14 15.49 -2.67
N ASP A 74 -6.14 14.21 -3.00
CA ASP A 74 -5.82 13.71 -4.35
C ASP A 74 -6.96 13.98 -5.34
N LYS A 75 -8.22 13.89 -4.90
CA LYS A 75 -9.38 14.28 -5.72
C LYS A 75 -9.40 15.77 -6.07
N LEU A 76 -8.80 16.62 -5.25
CA LEU A 76 -8.62 18.05 -5.53
C LEU A 76 -7.53 18.31 -6.58
N THR A 77 -6.62 17.36 -6.85
CA THR A 77 -5.44 17.58 -7.71
C THR A 77 -5.49 16.88 -9.07
N SER A 78 -6.17 15.74 -9.26
CA SER A 78 -6.69 15.21 -10.56
C SER A 78 -7.21 13.77 -10.43
N ARG A 79 -8.21 13.42 -11.26
CA ARG A 79 -8.97 12.15 -11.26
C ARG A 79 -8.16 10.95 -11.75
N GLU A 80 -8.15 9.87 -10.96
CA GLU A 80 -8.43 8.48 -11.36
C GLU A 80 -8.33 7.59 -10.11
N TYR A 81 -9.47 7.13 -9.57
CA TYR A 81 -9.48 6.17 -8.46
C TYR A 81 -10.30 4.95 -8.88
N GLN A 82 -9.70 4.09 -9.71
CA GLN A 82 -10.07 2.68 -9.68
C GLN A 82 -9.13 1.99 -8.70
N ASP A 83 -9.69 1.37 -7.67
CA ASP A 83 -8.92 0.57 -6.72
C ASP A 83 -8.19 -0.53 -7.48
N PRO A 84 -6.85 -0.53 -7.52
CA PRO A 84 -6.12 -1.52 -8.29
C PRO A 84 -6.32 -2.94 -7.74
N PHE A 85 -6.82 -3.09 -6.50
CA PHE A 85 -7.03 -4.35 -5.79
C PHE A 85 -8.49 -4.82 -5.74
N LYS A 86 -9.44 -4.06 -6.32
CA LYS A 86 -10.78 -4.59 -6.59
C LYS A 86 -10.71 -5.50 -7.81
N GLY A 87 -10.82 -6.81 -7.57
CA GLY A 87 -11.21 -7.82 -8.55
C GLY A 87 -12.73 -7.87 -8.69
#